data_AF-A0A1A5P0K4-F1
#
_entry.id   AF-A0A1A5P0K4-F1
#
_cell.length_a   1.000
_cell.length_b   1.000
_cell.length_c   1.000
_cell.angle_alpha   90.00
_cell.angle_beta   90.00
_cell.angle_gamma   90.00
#
_symmetry.space_group_name_H-M   'P 1'
#
loop_
_entity.id
_entity.type
_entity.pdbx_description
1 polymer ?
#
loop_
_entity_poly.entity_id
_entity_poly.type
_entity_poly.pdbx_seq_one_letter_code
_entity_poly.pdbx_strand_id
1 'polypeptide(L)'
;MLLAPGVHPQMILFNVFSGLDRVATVPPTLAPCREHYGDDSAIVFGWVLASHRTGAALVAFLGGVARDVFGSYDVVWYASGALCVTAALRALVIRRRPRTPGPAVG
;
A
#
# COMPACT_ATOMS: atom_id res chain seq x y z
N MET A 1 15.50 -28.06 -4.37
CA MET A 1 14.03 -28.08 -4.18
C MET A 1 13.57 -26.66 -3.80
N LEU A 2 13.41 -25.75 -4.77
CA LEU A 2 13.04 -24.34 -4.50
C LEU A 2 11.55 -24.04 -4.66
N LEU A 3 10.76 -25.01 -5.16
CA LEU A 3 9.32 -25.05 -4.95
C LEU A 3 9.03 -26.28 -4.12
N ALA A 4 8.58 -26.07 -2.89
CA ALA A 4 8.06 -27.13 -2.03
C ALA A 4 6.89 -27.83 -2.75
N PRO A 5 6.65 -29.13 -2.50
CA PRO A 5 5.56 -29.91 -3.12
C PRO A 5 4.18 -29.54 -2.55
N GLY A 6 3.87 -28.25 -2.46
CA GLY A 6 2.67 -27.69 -1.81
C GLY A 6 2.28 -26.31 -2.33
N VAL A 7 2.58 -26.01 -3.60
CA VAL A 7 2.10 -24.77 -4.22
C VAL A 7 0.60 -24.94 -4.52
N HIS A 8 -0.23 -24.54 -3.57
CA HIS A 8 -1.67 -24.54 -3.76
C HIS A 8 -2.05 -23.48 -4.82
N PRO A 9 -3.00 -23.76 -5.73
CA PRO A 9 -3.46 -22.80 -6.73
C PRO A 9 -3.86 -21.43 -6.13
N GLN A 10 -4.42 -21.43 -4.92
CA GLN A 10 -4.78 -20.23 -4.17
C GLN A 10 -3.58 -19.33 -3.84
N MET A 11 -2.40 -19.91 -3.58
CA MET A 11 -1.19 -19.13 -3.30
C MET A 11 -0.67 -18.43 -4.56
N ILE A 12 -0.69 -19.12 -5.71
CA ILE A 12 -0.33 -18.51 -7.00
C ILE A 12 -1.29 -17.36 -7.29
N LEU A 13 -2.60 -17.60 -7.16
CA LEU A 13 -3.62 -16.60 -7.40
C LEU A 13 -3.40 -15.38 -6.50
N PHE A 14 -3.25 -15.57 -5.20
CA PHE A 14 -2.98 -14.50 -4.24
C PHE A 14 -1.74 -13.68 -4.60
N ASN A 15 -0.64 -14.34 -4.97
CA ASN A 15 0.61 -13.66 -5.32
C ASN A 15 0.48 -12.84 -6.62
N VAL A 16 -0.18 -13.40 -7.64
CA VAL A 16 -0.43 -12.69 -8.92
C VAL A 16 -1.30 -11.46 -8.69
N PHE A 17 -2.44 -11.61 -8.02
CA PHE A 17 -3.34 -10.49 -7.73
C PHE A 17 -2.68 -9.43 -6.85
N SER A 18 -1.97 -9.82 -5.79
CA SER A 18 -1.24 -8.89 -4.93
C SER A 18 -0.11 -8.18 -5.67
N GLY A 19 0.52 -8.85 -6.64
CA GLY A 19 1.52 -8.23 -7.51
C GLY A 19 0.91 -7.22 -8.48
N LEU A 20 -0.19 -7.59 -9.13
CA LEU A 20 -0.91 -6.72 -10.07
C LEU A 20 -1.50 -5.49 -9.38
N ASP A 21 -2.11 -5.65 -8.21
CA ASP A 21 -2.66 -4.56 -7.40
C ASP A 21 -1.58 -3.51 -7.05
N ARG A 22 -0.41 -3.96 -6.61
CA ARG A 22 0.71 -3.07 -6.30
C ARG A 22 1.19 -2.27 -7.52
N VAL A 23 1.24 -2.89 -8.70
CA VAL A 23 1.63 -2.18 -9.93
C VAL A 23 0.53 -1.21 -10.36
N ALA A 24 -0.73 -1.65 -10.28
CA ALA A 24 -1.91 -0.85 -10.65
C ALA A 24 -2.10 0.39 -9.75
N THR A 25 -1.61 0.35 -8.51
CA THR A 25 -1.72 1.45 -7.55
C THR A 25 -0.59 2.49 -7.63
N VAL A 26 0.46 2.24 -8.44
CA VAL A 26 1.53 3.24 -8.66
C VAL A 26 1.05 4.45 -9.49
N PRO A 27 0.40 4.30 -10.66
CA PRO A 27 -0.12 5.44 -11.42
C PRO A 27 -1.09 6.35 -10.64
N PRO A 28 -2.10 5.82 -9.92
CA PRO A 28 -3.08 6.66 -9.21
C PRO A 28 -2.49 7.37 -7.98
N THR A 29 -1.36 6.90 -7.43
CA THR A 29 -0.68 7.59 -6.31
C THR A 29 0.25 8.71 -6.80
N LEU A 30 0.83 8.57 -7.99
CA LEU A 30 1.68 9.60 -8.61
C LEU A 30 0.89 10.76 -9.21
N ALA A 31 -0.31 10.49 -9.77
CA ALA A 31 -1.15 11.51 -10.41
C ALA A 31 -1.42 12.76 -9.52
N PRO A 32 -1.89 12.64 -8.27
CA PRO A 32 -2.12 13.81 -7.41
C PRO A 32 -0.83 14.53 -7.01
N CYS A 33 0.32 13.83 -6.91
CA CYS A 33 1.60 14.47 -6.63
C CYS A 33 2.03 15.41 -7.77
N ARG A 34 1.83 14.96 -9.01
CA ARG A 34 2.10 15.77 -10.21
C ARG A 34 1.16 16.96 -10.34
N GLU A 35 -0.13 16.75 -10.08
CA GLU A 35 -1.13 17.82 -10.15
C GLU A 35 -0.91 18.92 -9.11
N HIS A 36 -0.50 18.57 -7.89
CA HIS A 36 -0.36 19.56 -6.80
C HIS A 36 1.03 20.17 -6.67
N TYR A 37 2.09 19.43 -7.06
CA TYR A 37 3.48 19.84 -6.83
C TYR A 37 4.32 19.99 -8.11
N GLY A 38 3.78 19.71 -9.30
CA GLY A 38 4.46 19.97 -10.58
C GLY A 38 5.86 19.33 -10.66
N ASP A 39 6.88 20.16 -10.86
CA ASP A 39 8.29 19.74 -10.97
C ASP A 39 8.84 19.13 -9.66
N ASP A 40 8.30 19.50 -8.50
CA ASP A 40 8.70 18.95 -7.19
C ASP A 40 8.04 17.60 -6.87
N SER A 41 7.19 17.08 -7.76
CA SER A 41 6.44 15.83 -7.56
C SER A 41 7.33 14.62 -7.26
N ALA A 42 8.55 14.58 -7.82
CA ALA A 42 9.51 13.50 -7.56
C ALA A 42 10.01 13.49 -6.10
N ILE A 43 10.25 14.66 -5.52
CA ILE A 43 10.73 14.80 -4.13
C ILE A 43 9.62 14.41 -3.15
N VAL A 44 8.39 14.91 -3.40
CA VAL A 44 7.22 14.57 -2.59
C VAL A 44 6.93 13.08 -2.65
N PHE A 45 6.97 12.48 -3.84
CA PHE A 45 6.80 11.03 -3.99
C PHE A 45 7.90 10.24 -3.29
N GLY A 46 9.15 10.75 -3.30
CA GLY A 46 10.26 10.21 -2.51
C GLY A 46 9.95 10.15 -1.01
N TRP A 47 9.41 11.23 -0.44
CA TRP A 47 8.98 11.27 0.97
C TRP A 47 7.80 10.34 1.26
N VAL A 48 6.85 10.19 0.32
CA VAL A 48 5.74 9.23 0.44
C VAL A 48 6.27 7.80 0.48
N LEU A 49 7.20 7.44 -0.41
CA LEU A 49 7.84 6.12 -0.41
C LEU A 49 8.69 5.88 0.84
N ALA A 50 9.40 6.89 1.33
CA ALA A 50 10.16 6.80 2.57
C ALA A 50 9.24 6.51 3.77
N SER A 51 8.13 7.24 3.86
CA SER A 51 7.11 7.03 4.89
C SER A 51 6.51 5.62 4.80
N HIS A 52 6.24 5.13 3.59
CA HIS A 52 5.72 3.78 3.37
C HIS A 52 6.68 2.69 3.85
N ARG A 53 7.97 2.77 3.48
CA ARG A 53 8.99 1.81 3.94
C ARG A 53 9.19 1.86 5.44
N THR A 54 9.09 3.05 6.05
CA THR A 54 9.16 3.22 7.51
C THR A 54 7.99 2.52 8.20
N GLY A 55 6.77 2.69 7.69
CA GLY A 55 5.60 1.96 8.20
C GLY A 55 5.73 0.45 8.03
N ALA A 56 6.21 -0.01 6.87
CA ALA A 56 6.45 -1.43 6.62
C ALA A 56 7.49 -2.03 7.58
N ALA A 57 8.58 -1.29 7.87
CA ALA A 57 9.59 -1.69 8.84
C ALA A 57 9.00 -1.79 10.26
N LEU A 58 8.19 -0.80 10.67
CA LEU A 58 7.52 -0.82 11.97
C LEU A 58 6.57 -2.01 12.11
N VAL A 59 5.74 -2.28 11.10
CA VAL A 59 4.82 -3.42 11.11
C VAL A 59 5.56 -4.76 11.07
N ALA A 60 6.64 -4.87 10.30
CA ALA A 60 7.47 -6.07 10.28
C ALA A 60 8.13 -6.34 11.65
N PHE A 61 8.63 -5.29 12.30
CA PHE A 61 9.21 -5.38 13.64
C PHE A 61 8.16 -5.79 14.68
N LEU A 62 7.03 -5.07 14.72
CA LEU A 62 5.92 -5.39 15.63
C LEU A 62 5.35 -6.79 15.35
N GLY A 63 5.32 -7.22 14.10
CA GLY A 63 4.90 -8.57 13.72
C GLY A 63 5.84 -9.65 14.22
N GLY A 64 7.15 -9.39 14.21
CA GLY A 64 8.16 -10.26 14.82
C GLY A 64 8.00 -10.34 16.33
N VAL A 65 7.91 -9.19 17.00
CA VAL A 65 7.71 -9.13 18.47
C VAL A 65 6.40 -9.80 18.88
N ALA A 66 5.31 -9.57 18.15
CA ALA A 66 4.03 -10.22 18.43
C ALA A 66 4.12 -11.75 18.27
N ARG A 67 4.85 -12.25 17.26
CA ARG A 67 5.11 -13.68 17.13
C ARG A 67 5.91 -14.22 18.31
N ASP A 68 6.94 -13.51 18.75
CA ASP A 68 7.79 -13.94 19.85
C ASP A 68 7.02 -14.00 21.18
N VAL A 69 6.06 -13.08 21.39
CA VAL A 69 5.26 -13.01 22.62
C VAL A 69 4.06 -13.96 22.62
N PHE A 70 3.31 -14.04 21.51
CA PHE A 70 2.05 -14.80 21.46
C PHE A 70 2.19 -16.18 20.80
N GLY A 71 3.33 -16.49 20.18
CA GLY A 71 3.56 -17.72 19.43
C GLY A 71 2.75 -17.85 18.13
N SER A 72 1.88 -16.88 17.83
CA SER A 72 0.94 -16.87 16.71
C SER A 72 0.99 -15.51 15.98
N TYR A 73 0.61 -15.52 14.69
CA TYR A 73 0.48 -14.31 13.86
C TYR A 73 -0.93 -13.70 13.89
N ASP A 74 -1.89 -14.29 14.61
CA ASP A 74 -3.29 -13.86 14.57
C ASP A 74 -3.43 -12.40 15.00
N VAL A 75 -2.72 -12.00 16.05
CA VAL A 75 -2.68 -10.60 16.53
C VAL A 75 -2.16 -9.64 15.44
N VAL A 76 -1.17 -10.06 14.66
CA VAL A 76 -0.59 -9.27 13.57
C VAL A 76 -1.60 -9.10 12.43
N TRP A 77 -2.37 -10.15 12.13
CA TRP A 77 -3.43 -10.12 11.13
C TRP A 77 -4.57 -9.17 11.53
N TYR A 78 -5.05 -9.26 12.78
CA TYR A 78 -6.09 -8.36 13.28
C TYR A 78 -5.61 -6.90 13.35
N ALA A 79 -4.38 -6.66 13.80
CA ALA A 79 -3.79 -5.32 13.85
C ALA A 79 -3.64 -4.72 12.46
N SER A 80 -3.17 -5.49 11.49
CA SER A 80 -3.05 -5.06 10.09
C SER A 80 -4.42 -4.76 9.48
N GLY A 81 -5.42 -5.60 9.76
CA GLY A 81 -6.81 -5.37 9.35
C GLY A 81 -7.38 -4.07 9.92
N ALA A 82 -7.20 -3.82 11.22
CA ALA A 82 -7.65 -2.59 11.87
C ALA A 82 -6.96 -1.34 11.30
N LEU A 83 -5.66 -1.43 10.99
CA LEU A 83 -4.92 -0.36 10.33
C LEU A 83 -5.47 -0.06 8.94
N CYS A 84 -5.73 -1.10 8.14
CA CYS A 84 -6.34 -0.96 6.81
C CYS A 84 -7.72 -0.31 6.87
N VAL A 85 -8.58 -0.71 7.82
CA VAL A 85 -9.90 -0.08 8.02
C VAL A 85 -9.74 1.39 8.36
N THR A 86 -8.83 1.72 9.27
CA THR A 86 -8.56 3.11 9.66
C THR A 86 -8.07 3.95 8.47
N ALA A 87 -7.19 3.39 7.64
CA ALA A 87 -6.71 4.04 6.42
C ALA A 87 -7.83 4.24 5.39
N ALA A 88 -8.67 3.24 5.16
CA ALA A 88 -9.83 3.34 4.27
C ALA A 88 -10.81 4.43 4.74
N LEU A 89 -11.10 4.49 6.04
CA LEU A 89 -11.94 5.54 6.63
C LEU A 89 -11.34 6.94 6.40
N ARG A 90 -10.03 7.11 6.63
CA ARG A 90 -9.34 8.37 6.35
C ARG A 90 -9.39 8.73 4.86
N ALA A 91 -9.23 7.75 3.97
CA ALA A 91 -9.31 7.95 2.53
C ALA A 91 -10.71 8.42 2.07
N LEU A 92 -11.79 7.97 2.73
CA LEU A 92 -13.15 8.43 2.49
C LEU A 92 -13.39 9.87 2.97
N VAL A 93 -12.74 10.28 4.05
CA VAL A 93 -12.83 11.65 4.60
C VAL A 93 -12.06 12.66 3.75
N ILE A 94 -11.01 12.23 3.03
CA ILE A 94 -10.29 13.09 2.09
C ILE A 94 -11.18 13.38 0.88
N ARG A 95 -11.88 14.52 0.95
CA ARG A 95 -12.77 15.02 -0.11
C ARG A 95 -11.95 15.24 -1.39
N ARG A 96 -12.22 14.44 -2.43
CA ARG A 96 -11.68 14.68 -3.78
C ARG A 96 -12.16 16.06 -4.25
N ARG A 97 -11.24 16.98 -4.52
CA ARG A 97 -11.60 18.22 -5.21
C ARG A 97 -12.11 17.85 -6.62
N PRO A 98 -13.21 18.47 -7.11
CA PRO A 98 -13.72 18.21 -8.45
C PRO A 98 -12.61 18.43 -9.48
N ARG A 99 -12.50 17.50 -10.44
CA ARG A 99 -11.62 17.65 -11.60
C ARG A 99 -12.02 18.92 -12.33
N THR A 100 -11.13 19.89 -12.47
CA THR A 100 -11.28 20.94 -13.48
C THR A 100 -10.78 20.35 -14.79
N PRO A 101 -11.64 20.17 -15.83
CA PRO A 101 -11.17 19.71 -17.13
C PRO A 101 -10.15 20.74 -17.66
N GLY A 102 -8.91 20.31 -17.90
CA GLY A 102 -7.93 21.12 -18.62
C GLY A 102 -8.42 21.36 -20.06
N PRO A 103 -8.10 22.51 -20.67
CA PRO A 103 -8.61 22.85 -21.99
C PRO A 103 -8.21 21.77 -23.00
N ALA A 104 -9.20 21.26 -23.73
CA ALA A 104 -8.98 20.37 -24.86
C ALA A 104 -8.14 21.15 -25.89
N VAL A 105 -6.89 20.74 -26.06
CA VAL A 105 -6.03 21.25 -27.14
C VAL A 105 -6.55 20.62 -28.43
N GLY A 106 -7.19 21.44 -29.26
CA GLY A 106 -7.54 21.13 -30.65
C GLY A 106 -6.42 21.49 -31.62
#